data_AF-Q9S606-F1
#
_entry.id   AF-Q9S606-F1
#
_cell.length_a   1.000
_cell.length_b   1.000
_cell.length_c   1.000
_cell.angle_alpha   90.00
_cell.angle_beta   90.00
_cell.angle_gamma   90.00
#
_symmetry.space_group_name_H-M   'P 1'
#
loop_
_entity.id
_entity.type
_entity.pdbx_description
1 polymer ?
#
loop_
_entity_poly.entity_id
_entity_poly.type
_entity_poly.pdbx_seq_one_letter_code
_entity_poly.pdbx_strand_id
1 'polypeptide(L)'
;KLYEKAKDEDSEKGASLFDWFMEIKDLPEREKHLKVIIRALSFDLSYMSSFEDKVKTSSIISDLCRVIIFLSLDNYTDIIAISINKDKDVILNEVLSIIEHVWLTEDWLLESPSRVSIVEDKHVYYFHLLKDFFASLPDACFIDREQRDNTLLMIGKVIDYKEDVI
;
A
#
# COMPACT_ATOMS: atom_id res chain seq x y z
N LYS A 1 13.75 7.04 -16.44
CA LYS A 1 12.98 7.62 -15.32
C LYS A 1 12.74 6.62 -14.19
N LEU A 2 11.77 5.70 -14.26
CA LEU A 2 11.52 4.74 -13.15
C LEU A 2 12.73 3.85 -12.81
N TYR A 3 13.41 3.30 -13.83
CA TYR A 3 14.63 2.53 -13.63
C TYR A 3 15.80 3.37 -13.08
N GLU A 4 15.91 4.64 -13.48
CA GLU A 4 16.94 5.56 -12.97
C GLU A 4 16.68 5.92 -11.51
N LYS A 5 15.42 6.16 -11.12
CA LYS A 5 15.00 6.37 -9.72
C LYS A 5 15.36 5.16 -8.84
N ALA A 6 15.22 3.95 -9.37
CA ALA A 6 15.60 2.73 -8.65
C ALA A 6 17.12 2.61 -8.44
N LYS A 7 17.92 3.27 -9.29
CA LYS A 7 19.39 3.27 -9.26
C LYS A 7 19.97 4.51 -8.57
N ASP A 8 19.13 5.46 -8.15
CA ASP A 8 19.58 6.70 -7.55
C ASP A 8 20.25 6.43 -6.20
N GLU A 9 21.57 6.62 -6.14
CA GLU A 9 22.43 6.37 -4.99
C GLU A 9 22.25 7.43 -3.89
N ASP A 10 21.80 8.63 -4.23
CA ASP A 10 21.77 9.79 -3.33
C ASP A 10 20.53 9.85 -2.42
N SER A 11 19.51 9.01 -2.66
CA SER A 11 18.35 8.94 -1.75
C SER A 11 18.69 8.10 -0.52
N GLU A 12 19.07 8.73 0.60
CA GLU A 12 19.35 8.07 1.89
C GLU A 12 18.21 7.18 2.40
N LYS A 13 16.99 7.33 1.88
CA LYS A 13 15.79 6.58 2.30
C LYS A 13 15.22 5.60 1.27
N GLY A 14 15.71 5.59 0.04
CA GLY A 14 15.04 4.89 -1.07
C GLY A 14 13.65 5.46 -1.36
N ALA A 15 13.04 5.07 -2.49
CA ALA A 15 11.66 5.40 -2.80
C ALA A 15 10.72 4.39 -2.11
N SER A 16 9.65 4.88 -1.47
CA SER A 16 8.68 4.05 -0.75
C SER A 16 7.73 3.29 -1.70
N LEU A 17 7.01 2.29 -1.19
CA LEU A 17 5.94 1.58 -1.91
C LEU A 17 4.90 2.55 -2.51
N PHE A 18 4.50 3.55 -1.73
CA PHE A 18 3.61 4.62 -2.13
C PHE A 18 4.22 5.50 -3.22
N ASP A 19 5.48 5.89 -3.09
CA ASP A 19 6.19 6.66 -4.13
C ASP A 19 6.20 5.90 -5.46
N TRP A 20 6.42 4.59 -5.43
CA TRP A 20 6.38 3.77 -6.64
C TRP A 20 4.99 3.71 -7.27
N PHE A 21 3.95 3.59 -6.45
CA PHE A 21 2.57 3.62 -6.94
C PHE A 21 2.22 4.96 -7.58
N MET A 22 2.57 6.07 -6.94
CA MET A 22 2.22 7.41 -7.43
C MET A 22 2.84 7.73 -8.80
N GLU A 23 4.03 7.22 -9.07
CA GLU A 23 4.72 7.40 -10.36
C GLU A 23 4.07 6.62 -11.51
N ILE A 24 3.36 5.54 -11.21
CA ILE A 24 2.77 4.66 -12.22
C ILE A 24 1.25 4.79 -12.33
N LYS A 25 0.60 5.49 -11.40
CA LYS A 25 -0.86 5.48 -11.28
C LYS A 25 -1.56 5.86 -12.59
N ASP A 26 -1.00 6.86 -13.30
CA ASP A 26 -1.53 7.39 -14.56
C ASP A 26 -0.95 6.70 -15.82
N LEU A 27 -0.10 5.67 -15.65
CA LEU A 27 0.50 4.96 -16.79
C LEU A 27 -0.47 3.92 -17.37
N PRO A 28 -0.67 3.90 -18.70
CA PRO A 28 -1.39 2.80 -19.33
C PRO A 28 -0.60 1.50 -19.14
N GLU A 29 -1.30 0.39 -18.91
CA GLU A 29 -0.66 -0.92 -18.70
C GLU A 29 0.41 -0.89 -17.58
N ARG A 30 0.16 -0.13 -16.50
CA ARG A 30 1.08 0.07 -15.36
C ARG A 30 1.69 -1.22 -14.80
N GLU A 31 0.92 -2.30 -14.75
CA GLU A 31 1.42 -3.63 -14.33
C GLU A 31 2.51 -4.17 -15.26
N LYS A 32 2.39 -3.98 -16.58
CA LYS A 32 3.42 -4.39 -17.54
C LYS A 32 4.69 -3.58 -17.37
N HIS A 33 4.56 -2.27 -17.16
CA HIS A 33 5.69 -1.37 -16.90
C HIS A 33 6.46 -1.80 -15.63
N LEU A 34 5.74 -2.08 -14.53
CA LEU A 34 6.34 -2.62 -13.31
C LEU A 34 7.07 -3.94 -13.55
N LYS A 35 6.44 -4.89 -14.26
CA LYS A 35 7.06 -6.19 -14.57
C LYS A 35 8.34 -6.05 -15.40
N VAL A 36 8.45 -5.05 -16.27
CA VAL A 36 9.68 -4.77 -17.03
C VAL A 36 10.78 -4.28 -16.08
N ILE A 37 10.47 -3.35 -15.18
CA ILE A 37 11.44 -2.82 -14.21
C ILE A 37 11.92 -3.92 -13.26
N ILE A 38 11.01 -4.73 -12.72
CA ILE A 38 11.35 -5.86 -11.85
C ILE A 38 12.31 -6.82 -12.54
N ARG A 39 12.06 -7.17 -13.81
CA ARG A 39 12.96 -8.05 -14.58
C ARG A 39 14.34 -7.44 -14.79
N ALA A 40 14.41 -6.15 -15.11
CA ALA A 40 15.67 -5.43 -15.27
C ALA A 40 16.48 -5.39 -13.96
N LEU A 41 15.83 -5.00 -12.85
CA LEU A 41 16.49 -4.96 -11.55
C LEU A 41 16.94 -6.35 -11.06
N SER A 42 16.11 -7.38 -11.30
CA SER A 42 16.46 -8.77 -10.95
C SER A 42 17.64 -9.28 -11.77
N PHE A 43 17.73 -8.87 -13.05
CA PHE A 43 18.88 -9.16 -13.89
C PHE A 43 20.14 -8.49 -13.31
N ASP A 44 20.11 -7.19 -13.03
CA ASP A 44 21.26 -6.47 -12.48
C ASP A 44 21.71 -7.01 -11.12
N LEU A 45 20.75 -7.38 -10.26
CA LEU A 45 21.01 -7.95 -8.93
C LEU A 45 21.94 -9.16 -9.01
N SER A 46 21.82 -9.96 -10.08
CA SER A 46 22.68 -11.13 -10.30
C SER A 46 24.14 -10.78 -10.64
N TYR A 47 24.41 -9.55 -11.09
CA TYR A 47 25.75 -9.05 -11.44
C TYR A 47 26.33 -8.08 -10.41
N MET A 48 25.56 -7.66 -9.40
CA MET A 48 26.04 -6.77 -8.35
C MET A 48 27.13 -7.43 -7.51
N SER A 49 28.16 -6.66 -7.16
CA SER A 49 29.25 -7.08 -6.27
C SER A 49 29.05 -6.57 -4.84
N SER A 50 28.58 -5.33 -4.67
CA SER A 50 28.28 -4.72 -3.39
C SER A 50 27.10 -5.42 -2.70
N PHE A 51 27.27 -5.75 -1.42
CA PHE A 51 26.18 -6.27 -0.60
C PHE A 51 25.12 -5.21 -0.33
N GLU A 52 25.53 -3.96 -0.13
CA GLU A 52 24.64 -2.83 0.11
C GLU A 52 23.69 -2.60 -1.08
N ASP A 53 24.25 -2.59 -2.30
CA ASP A 53 23.45 -2.45 -3.53
C ASP A 53 22.49 -3.61 -3.72
N LYS A 54 22.88 -4.83 -3.33
CA LYS A 54 22.00 -6.01 -3.37
C LYS A 54 20.84 -5.86 -2.40
N VAL A 55 21.09 -5.42 -1.18
CA VAL A 55 20.04 -5.19 -0.17
C VAL A 55 19.07 -4.13 -0.68
N LYS A 56 19.58 -2.97 -1.12
CA LYS A 56 18.76 -1.89 -1.68
C LYS A 56 17.92 -2.35 -2.87
N THR A 57 18.54 -3.01 -3.85
CA THR A 57 17.86 -3.46 -5.07
C THR A 57 16.81 -4.53 -4.79
N SER A 58 17.10 -5.47 -3.89
CA SER A 58 16.13 -6.50 -3.49
C SER A 58 14.94 -5.94 -2.73
N SER A 59 15.15 -4.90 -1.89
CA SER A 59 14.06 -4.17 -1.24
C SER A 59 13.14 -3.51 -2.26
N ILE A 60 13.70 -2.79 -3.24
CA ILE A 60 12.92 -2.17 -4.31
C ILE A 60 12.12 -3.21 -5.10
N ILE A 61 12.73 -4.34 -5.46
CA ILE A 61 12.03 -5.43 -6.16
C ILE A 61 10.84 -5.94 -5.32
N SER A 62 11.04 -6.11 -4.01
CA SER A 62 9.98 -6.55 -3.09
C SER A 62 8.81 -5.56 -3.08
N ASP A 63 9.09 -4.27 -3.00
CA ASP A 63 8.05 -3.23 -2.98
C ASP A 63 7.31 -3.16 -4.33
N LEU A 64 8.01 -3.20 -5.46
CA LEU A 64 7.35 -3.25 -6.77
C LEU A 64 6.47 -4.50 -6.93
N CYS A 65 6.88 -5.65 -6.39
CA CYS A 65 6.05 -6.85 -6.38
C CYS A 65 4.80 -6.67 -5.52
N ARG A 66 4.91 -6.02 -4.36
CA ARG A 66 3.76 -5.65 -3.53
C ARG A 66 2.79 -4.74 -4.28
N VAL A 67 3.27 -3.72 -5.00
CA VAL A 67 2.39 -2.87 -5.83
C VAL A 67 1.66 -3.70 -6.87
N ILE A 68 2.31 -4.67 -7.52
CA ILE A 68 1.62 -5.59 -8.46
C ILE A 68 0.52 -6.39 -7.74
N ILE A 69 0.81 -6.93 -6.56
CA ILE A 69 -0.19 -7.67 -5.78
C ILE A 69 -1.39 -6.77 -5.50
N PHE A 70 -1.17 -5.57 -4.98
CA PHE A 70 -2.25 -4.62 -4.70
C PHE A 70 -3.03 -4.19 -5.96
N LEU A 71 -2.36 -4.01 -7.10
CA LEU A 71 -3.03 -3.74 -8.38
C LEU A 71 -3.92 -4.91 -8.83
N SER A 72 -3.52 -6.14 -8.52
CA SER A 72 -4.27 -7.37 -8.88
C SER A 72 -5.44 -7.67 -7.94
N LEU A 73 -5.55 -6.94 -6.84
CA LEU A 73 -6.67 -7.08 -5.91
C LEU A 73 -7.92 -6.39 -6.48
N ASP A 74 -9.01 -7.12 -6.53
CA ASP A 74 -10.33 -6.64 -6.96
C ASP A 74 -11.35 -6.64 -5.81
N ASN A 75 -10.91 -6.91 -4.58
CA ASN A 75 -11.72 -6.92 -3.36
C ASN A 75 -12.00 -5.52 -2.76
N TYR A 76 -11.67 -4.44 -3.47
CA TYR A 76 -11.98 -3.07 -3.07
C TYR A 76 -13.40 -2.61 -3.45
N THR A 77 -14.16 -3.43 -4.18
CA THR A 77 -15.41 -3.04 -4.83
C THR A 77 -16.44 -2.46 -3.87
N ASP A 78 -16.58 -3.04 -2.68
CA ASP A 78 -17.51 -2.56 -1.66
C ASP A 78 -17.04 -1.24 -1.02
N ILE A 79 -15.74 -1.07 -0.80
CA ILE A 79 -15.14 0.19 -0.31
C ILE A 79 -15.32 1.30 -1.35
N ILE A 80 -15.09 1.00 -2.62
CA ILE A 80 -15.31 1.93 -3.74
C ILE A 80 -16.78 2.35 -3.80
N ALA A 81 -17.71 1.43 -3.60
CA ALA A 81 -19.14 1.67 -3.70
C ALA A 81 -19.66 2.72 -2.69
N ILE A 82 -19.04 2.80 -1.51
CA ILE A 82 -19.40 3.75 -0.45
C ILE A 82 -18.58 5.05 -0.47
N SER A 83 -17.62 5.17 -1.39
CA SER A 83 -16.86 6.40 -1.61
C SER A 83 -17.61 7.38 -2.51
N ILE A 84 -17.48 8.68 -2.25
CA ILE A 84 -18.13 9.73 -3.05
C ILE A 84 -17.56 9.77 -4.48
N ASN A 85 -16.23 9.65 -4.61
CA ASN A 85 -15.53 9.80 -5.89
C ASN A 85 -15.45 8.50 -6.70
N LYS A 86 -15.73 7.35 -6.09
CA LYS A 86 -15.67 6.01 -6.71
C LYS A 86 -14.35 5.71 -7.43
N ASP A 87 -13.27 6.34 -6.98
CA ASP A 87 -11.96 6.21 -7.58
C ASP A 87 -11.17 5.09 -6.89
N LYS A 88 -10.89 4.01 -7.64
CA LYS A 88 -10.11 2.86 -7.17
C LYS A 88 -8.71 3.28 -6.73
N ASP A 89 -8.09 4.26 -7.39
CA ASP A 89 -6.73 4.67 -7.09
C ASP A 89 -6.64 5.49 -5.80
N VAL A 90 -7.72 6.19 -5.40
CA VAL A 90 -7.81 6.86 -4.09
C VAL A 90 -7.88 5.84 -2.95
N ILE A 91 -8.68 4.78 -3.10
CA ILE A 91 -8.75 3.70 -2.11
C ILE A 91 -7.43 2.95 -2.03
N LEU A 92 -6.83 2.65 -3.18
CA LEU A 92 -5.55 1.96 -3.26
C LEU A 92 -4.43 2.77 -2.61
N ASN A 93 -4.39 4.09 -2.85
CA ASN A 93 -3.47 5.01 -2.18
C ASN A 93 -3.56 4.91 -0.65
N GLU A 94 -4.77 4.98 -0.10
CA GLU A 94 -4.97 4.89 1.35
C GLU A 94 -4.54 3.53 1.92
N VAL A 95 -4.84 2.44 1.23
CA VAL A 95 -4.39 1.09 1.62
C VAL A 95 -2.87 0.97 1.64
N LEU A 96 -2.19 1.50 0.63
CA LEU A 96 -0.73 1.53 0.59
C LEU A 96 -0.16 2.39 1.73
N SER A 97 -0.80 3.52 2.02
CA SER A 97 -0.40 4.42 3.11
C SER A 97 -0.49 3.72 4.48
N ILE A 98 -1.54 2.91 4.71
CA ILE A 98 -1.70 2.10 5.92
C ILE A 98 -0.54 1.09 6.05
N ILE A 99 -0.20 0.40 4.96
CA ILE A 99 0.89 -0.60 4.94
C ILE A 99 2.26 0.04 5.14
N GLU A 100 2.47 1.27 4.67
CA GLU A 100 3.72 1.97 4.91
C GLU A 100 3.83 2.57 6.31
N HIS A 101 2.71 2.79 6.98
CA HIS A 101 2.70 3.36 8.33
C HIS A 101 3.13 2.30 9.36
N VAL A 102 4.44 2.19 9.57
CA VAL A 102 5.05 1.30 10.58
C VAL A 102 4.47 1.55 12.00
N TRP A 103 4.07 2.80 12.28
CA TRP A 103 3.46 3.22 13.54
C TRP A 103 2.03 3.72 13.31
N LEU A 104 1.14 2.82 12.90
CA LEU A 104 -0.27 3.14 12.72
C LEU A 104 -0.89 3.59 14.05
N THR A 105 -1.38 4.84 14.13
CA THR A 105 -2.04 5.39 15.32
C THR A 105 -3.55 5.46 15.15
N GLU A 106 -4.29 5.46 16.28
CA GLU A 106 -5.76 5.58 16.28
C GLU A 106 -6.18 6.90 15.62
N ASP A 107 -5.55 8.02 15.99
CA ASP A 107 -5.81 9.36 15.44
C ASP A 107 -5.61 9.42 13.92
N TRP A 108 -4.53 8.82 13.41
CA TRP A 108 -4.28 8.82 11.97
C TRP A 108 -5.33 7.99 11.21
N LEU A 109 -5.73 6.86 11.78
CA LEU A 109 -6.69 5.94 11.17
C LEU A 109 -8.13 6.48 11.24
N LEU A 110 -8.48 7.23 12.30
CA LEU A 110 -9.78 7.90 12.44
C LEU A 110 -10.09 8.86 11.28
N GLU A 111 -9.06 9.48 10.71
CA GLU A 111 -9.14 10.40 9.57
C GLU A 111 -9.12 9.69 8.20
N SER A 112 -8.95 8.37 8.17
CA SER A 112 -8.89 7.58 6.92
C SER A 112 -10.14 7.72 6.03
N PRO A 113 -11.38 7.63 6.55
CA PRO A 113 -12.59 7.82 5.75
C PRO A 113 -12.67 9.23 5.13
N SER A 114 -12.13 10.24 5.81
CA SER A 114 -12.07 11.62 5.31
C SER A 114 -11.11 11.74 4.12
N ARG A 115 -9.92 11.14 4.20
CA ARG A 115 -8.91 11.13 3.12
C ARG A 115 -9.43 10.51 1.84
N VAL A 116 -10.24 9.45 1.97
CA VAL A 116 -10.85 8.74 0.83
C VAL A 116 -12.27 9.21 0.50
N SER A 117 -12.75 10.29 1.12
CA SER A 117 -14.06 10.90 0.85
C SER A 117 -15.23 9.89 0.97
N ILE A 118 -15.25 9.13 2.06
CA ILE A 118 -16.39 8.28 2.43
C ILE A 118 -17.52 9.13 2.99
N VAL A 119 -18.76 8.80 2.61
CA VAL A 119 -19.96 9.46 3.15
C VAL A 119 -20.02 9.28 4.68
N GLU A 120 -20.29 10.36 5.41
CA GLU A 120 -20.21 10.42 6.89
C GLU A 120 -20.98 9.29 7.60
N ASP A 121 -22.19 8.97 7.13
CA ASP A 121 -23.05 7.89 7.68
C ASP A 121 -22.51 6.47 7.43
N LYS A 122 -21.47 6.34 6.60
CA LYS A 122 -20.82 5.07 6.25
C LYS A 122 -19.44 4.91 6.88
N HIS A 123 -18.96 5.84 7.71
CA HIS A 123 -17.61 5.76 8.28
C HIS A 123 -17.35 4.49 9.10
N VAL A 124 -18.29 4.06 9.95
CA VAL A 124 -18.13 2.82 10.73
C VAL A 124 -18.13 1.59 9.82
N TYR A 125 -19.03 1.56 8.84
CA TYR A 125 -19.11 0.49 7.85
C TYR A 125 -17.83 0.40 7.00
N TYR A 126 -17.24 1.54 6.64
CA TYR A 126 -15.95 1.60 5.98
C TYR A 126 -14.85 0.87 6.76
N PHE A 127 -14.76 1.09 8.08
CA PHE A 127 -13.75 0.40 8.89
C PHE A 127 -13.99 -1.11 8.98
N HIS A 128 -15.24 -1.56 8.97
CA HIS A 128 -15.54 -2.99 8.88
C HIS A 128 -15.04 -3.58 7.56
N LEU A 129 -15.37 -2.94 6.44
CA LEU A 129 -14.86 -3.35 5.12
C LEU A 129 -13.33 -3.33 5.06
N LEU A 130 -12.70 -2.33 5.67
CA LEU A 130 -11.25 -2.20 5.74
C LEU A 130 -10.62 -3.34 6.54
N LYS A 131 -11.23 -3.72 7.67
CA LYS A 131 -10.80 -4.86 8.49
C LYS A 131 -10.88 -6.17 7.71
N ASP A 132 -12.00 -6.42 7.03
CA ASP A 132 -12.20 -7.61 6.19
C ASP A 132 -11.20 -7.63 5.02
N PHE A 133 -10.96 -6.48 4.41
CA PHE A 133 -9.98 -6.31 3.35
C PHE A 133 -8.57 -6.72 3.83
N PHE A 134 -8.06 -6.13 4.93
CA PHE A 134 -6.73 -6.46 5.45
C PHE A 134 -6.62 -7.90 5.93
N ALA A 135 -7.69 -8.48 6.47
CA ALA A 135 -7.72 -9.88 6.87
C ALA A 135 -7.57 -10.82 5.65
N SER A 136 -8.12 -10.43 4.49
CA SER A 136 -8.08 -11.22 3.26
C SER A 136 -6.76 -11.14 2.48
N LEU A 137 -5.89 -10.19 2.80
CA LEU A 137 -4.63 -9.99 2.07
C LEU A 137 -3.67 -11.18 2.21
N PRO A 138 -2.86 -11.50 1.18
CA PRO A 138 -1.75 -12.45 1.32
C PRO A 138 -0.63 -11.87 2.19
N ASP A 139 0.12 -12.73 2.87
CA ASP A 139 1.22 -12.30 3.76
C ASP A 139 2.27 -11.42 3.08
N ALA A 140 2.47 -11.62 1.78
CA ALA A 140 3.42 -10.84 0.98
C ALA A 140 3.11 -9.33 0.93
N CYS A 141 1.86 -8.93 1.19
CA CYS A 141 1.46 -7.53 1.24
C CYS A 141 2.01 -6.77 2.45
N PHE A 142 2.41 -7.48 3.52
CA PHE A 142 2.85 -6.88 4.76
C PHE A 142 4.39 -6.83 4.84
N ILE A 143 4.91 -5.88 5.61
CA ILE A 143 6.34 -5.72 5.90
C ILE A 143 6.83 -6.91 6.72
N ASP A 144 6.06 -7.29 7.74
CA ASP A 144 6.29 -8.45 8.60
C ASP A 144 4.96 -9.06 9.05
N ARG A 145 5.05 -10.18 9.80
CA ARG A 145 3.86 -10.91 10.26
C ARG A 145 3.07 -10.15 11.33
N GLU A 146 3.73 -9.36 12.16
CA GLU A 146 3.09 -8.61 13.25
C GLU A 146 2.30 -7.42 12.70
N GLN A 147 2.72 -6.86 11.56
CA GLN A 147 2.05 -5.71 10.94
C GLN A 147 0.58 -6.00 10.63
N ARG A 148 0.24 -7.19 10.15
CA ARG A 148 -1.16 -7.58 9.90
C ARG A 148 -1.96 -7.52 11.19
N ASP A 149 -1.47 -8.18 12.23
CA ASP A 149 -2.16 -8.27 13.53
C ASP A 149 -2.33 -6.89 14.16
N ASN A 150 -1.28 -6.06 14.12
CA ASN A 150 -1.32 -4.68 14.58
C ASN A 150 -2.32 -3.84 13.79
N THR A 151 -2.34 -3.96 12.46
CA THR A 151 -3.29 -3.22 11.60
C THR A 151 -4.74 -3.60 11.95
N LEU A 152 -5.03 -4.89 12.06
CA LEU A 152 -6.37 -5.39 12.42
C LEU A 152 -6.80 -4.98 13.83
N LEU A 153 -5.87 -4.99 14.79
CA LEU A 153 -6.11 -4.51 16.15
C LEU A 153 -6.48 -3.02 16.15
N MET A 154 -5.71 -2.20 15.45
CA MET A 154 -5.92 -0.75 15.37
C MET A 154 -7.26 -0.40 14.71
N ILE A 155 -7.62 -1.08 13.61
CA ILE A 155 -8.95 -0.93 12.99
C ILE A 155 -10.05 -1.34 13.97
N GLY A 156 -9.86 -2.44 14.72
CA GLY A 156 -10.80 -2.87 15.77
C GLY A 156 -11.04 -1.80 16.83
N LYS A 157 -9.98 -1.19 17.36
CA LYS A 157 -10.10 -0.11 18.34
C LYS A 157 -10.84 1.11 17.82
N VAL A 158 -10.61 1.48 16.56
CA VAL A 158 -11.31 2.61 15.93
C VAL A 158 -12.80 2.31 15.75
N ILE A 159 -13.15 1.06 15.43
CA ILE A 159 -14.55 0.62 15.39
C ILE A 159 -15.18 0.75 16.77
N ASP A 160 -14.57 0.17 17.81
CA ASP A 160 -15.09 0.20 19.19
C ASP A 160 -15.29 1.66 19.65
N TYR A 161 -14.30 2.52 19.41
CA TYR A 161 -14.39 3.94 19.73
C TYR A 161 -15.55 4.66 19.02
N LYS A 162 -15.79 4.37 17.74
CA LYS A 162 -16.88 5.02 17.01
C LYS A 162 -18.26 4.47 17.39
N GLU A 163 -18.36 3.21 17.79
CA GLU A 163 -19.62 2.62 18.26
C GLU A 163 -20.00 3.11 19.67
N ASP A 164 -19.03 3.35 20.55
CA ASP A 164 -19.27 3.89 21.91
C ASP A 164 -19.72 5.37 21.91
N VAL A 165 -19.51 6.10 20.81
CA VAL A 165 -19.83 7.53 20.66
C VAL A 165 -21.22 7.77 20.01
N ILE A 166 -21.84 6.73 19.43
CA ILE A 166 -23.15 6.78 18.76
C ILE A 166 -24.28 6.45 19.73
#